data_AF-A0A7S3XGG7-F1
#
_entry.id   AF-A0A7S3XGG7-F1
#
_cell.length_a   1.000
_cell.length_b   1.000
_cell.length_c   1.000
_cell.angle_alpha   90.00
_cell.angle_beta   90.00
_cell.angle_gamma   90.00
#
_symmetry.space_group_name_H-M   'P 1'
#
loop_
_entity.id
_entity.type
_entity.pdbx_description
1 polymer ?
#
loop_
_entity_poly.entity_id
_entity_poly.type
_entity_poly.pdbx_seq_one_letter_code
_entity_poly.pdbx_strand_id
1 'polypeptide(L)'
;VLMATNRMDILDPALLRPGRIDRKIEFPNPGEEARVDILKIHSRKMNLMRGIDMKKIADKMTGASGAETKAVCTEAGMFALRERRVHVTQEDFEMAVAKVL
;
A
#
# COMPACT_ATOMS: atom_id res chain seq x y z
N VAL A 1 -8.48 23.53 -12.00
CA VAL A 1 -9.33 22.33 -11.83
C VAL A 1 -8.42 21.15 -11.49
N LEU A 2 -8.82 20.28 -10.57
CA LEU A 2 -8.11 19.01 -10.28
C LEU A 2 -8.98 17.84 -10.77
N MET A 3 -8.37 16.89 -11.47
CA MET A 3 -9.05 15.72 -12.04
C MET A 3 -8.22 14.48 -11.71
N ALA A 4 -8.89 13.33 -11.55
CA ALA A 4 -8.26 12.03 -11.38
C ALA A 4 -8.94 11.02 -12.32
N THR A 5 -8.16 10.22 -13.04
CA THR A 5 -8.65 9.15 -13.90
C THR A 5 -7.69 7.96 -13.87
N ASN A 6 -8.23 6.75 -13.91
CA ASN A 6 -7.45 5.53 -14.13
C ASN A 6 -7.36 5.14 -15.61
N ARG A 7 -8.08 5.86 -16.48
CA ARG A 7 -8.17 5.61 -17.92
C ARG A 7 -7.98 6.93 -18.68
N MET A 8 -6.72 7.25 -18.98
CA MET A 8 -6.39 8.43 -19.78
C MET A 8 -6.70 8.22 -21.26
N ASP A 9 -6.75 6.98 -21.72
CA ASP A 9 -7.01 6.53 -23.09
C ASP A 9 -8.40 6.91 -23.62
N ILE A 10 -9.40 6.97 -22.74
CA ILE A 10 -10.80 7.26 -23.11
C ILE A 10 -11.15 8.75 -23.08
N LEU A 11 -10.24 9.61 -22.61
CA LEU A 11 -10.51 11.04 -22.51
C LEU A 11 -10.52 11.67 -23.89
N ASP A 12 -11.48 12.59 -24.10
CA ASP A 12 -11.53 13.39 -25.32
C ASP A 12 -10.21 14.16 -25.52
N PRO A 13 -9.51 13.98 -26.66
CA PRO A 13 -8.28 14.70 -26.97
C PRO A 13 -8.41 16.22 -26.85
N ALA A 14 -9.62 16.76 -27.04
CA ALA A 14 -9.90 18.17 -26.87
C ALA A 14 -9.62 18.67 -25.44
N LEU A 15 -9.81 17.82 -24.41
CA LEU A 15 -9.55 18.17 -23.00
C LEU A 15 -8.05 18.20 -22.67
N LEU A 16 -7.24 17.45 -23.42
CA LEU A 16 -5.78 17.37 -23.22
C LEU A 16 -5.01 18.54 -23.82
N ARG A 17 -5.70 19.46 -24.50
CA ARG A 17 -5.07 20.65 -25.09
C ARG A 17 -4.63 21.65 -24.00
N PRO A 18 -3.52 22.38 -24.23
CA PRO A 18 -3.07 23.44 -23.32
C PRO A 18 -4.17 24.48 -23.05
N GLY A 19 -4.27 24.95 -21.81
CA GLY A 19 -5.31 25.87 -21.33
C GLY A 19 -6.54 25.18 -20.72
N ARG A 20 -6.53 23.84 -20.61
CA ARG A 20 -7.58 23.03 -19.95
C ARG A 20 -6.97 22.12 -18.88
N ILE A 21 -6.16 21.16 -19.30
CA ILE A 21 -5.42 20.23 -18.42
C ILE A 21 -3.94 20.41 -18.73
N ASP A 22 -3.28 21.31 -17.98
CA ASP A 22 -1.91 21.72 -18.28
C ASP A 22 -0.86 20.74 -17.72
N ARG A 23 -1.15 20.13 -16.55
CA ARG A 23 -0.22 19.23 -15.86
C ARG A 23 -0.82 17.85 -15.70
N LYS A 24 -0.05 16.85 -16.14
CA LYS A 24 -0.36 15.42 -15.98
C LYS A 24 0.63 14.85 -14.97
N ILE A 25 0.11 14.24 -13.91
CA ILE A 25 0.90 13.57 -12.88
C ILE A 25 0.50 12.10 -12.93
N GLU A 26 1.47 11.25 -13.23
CA GLU A 26 1.28 9.81 -13.24
C GLU A 26 1.55 9.24 -11.85
N PHE A 27 0.71 8.30 -11.43
CA PHE A 27 0.83 7.59 -10.16
C PHE A 27 1.06 6.11 -10.44
N PRO A 28 2.32 5.68 -10.61
CA PRO A 28 2.64 4.26 -10.78
C PRO A 28 2.47 3.49 -9.47
N ASN A 29 2.52 2.17 -9.55
CA ASN A 29 2.60 1.34 -8.35
C ASN A 29 3.86 1.68 -7.54
N PRO A 30 3.78 1.63 -6.20
CA PRO A 30 4.90 1.99 -5.34
C PRO A 30 6.07 1.02 -5.54
N GLY A 31 7.29 1.57 -5.61
CA GLY A 31 8.52 0.81 -5.50
C GLY A 31 8.69 0.20 -4.10
N GLU A 32 9.74 -0.61 -3.92
CA GLU A 32 9.99 -1.31 -2.65
C GLU A 32 10.12 -0.35 -1.46
N GLU A 33 10.93 0.71 -1.58
CA GLU A 33 11.10 1.70 -0.51
C GLU A 33 9.78 2.40 -0.17
N ALA A 34 8.99 2.76 -1.19
CA ALA A 34 7.68 3.37 -0.99
C ALA A 34 6.70 2.41 -0.28
N ARG A 35 6.73 1.11 -0.61
CA ARG A 35 5.92 0.10 0.11
C ARG A 35 6.35 0.00 1.58
N VAL A 36 7.65 0.02 1.88
CA VAL A 36 8.16 0.05 3.26
C VAL A 36 7.60 1.26 4.01
N ASP A 37 7.59 2.43 3.40
CA ASP A 37 7.08 3.64 4.04
C ASP A 37 5.55 3.61 4.22
N ILE A 38 4.81 3.06 3.25
CA ILE A 38 3.37 2.83 3.39
C ILE A 38 3.07 1.86 4.55
N LEU A 39 3.83 0.76 4.65
CA LEU A 39 3.72 -0.18 5.78
C LEU A 39 3.97 0.54 7.11
N LYS A 40 5.06 1.32 7.22
CA LYS A 40 5.37 2.09 8.44
C LYS A 40 4.28 3.10 8.80
N ILE A 41 3.70 3.78 7.81
CA ILE A 41 2.62 4.76 8.04
C ILE A 41 1.39 4.05 8.63
N HIS A 42 0.98 2.93 8.02
CA HIS A 42 -0.21 2.20 8.47
C HIS A 42 0.02 1.39 9.74
N SER A 43 1.25 0.94 9.99
CA SER A 43 1.62 0.21 11.20
C SER A 43 1.92 1.11 12.41
N ARG A 44 2.03 2.44 12.22
CA ARG A 44 2.43 3.39 13.28
C ARG A 44 1.53 3.38 14.53
N LYS A 45 0.24 3.05 14.35
CA LYS A 45 -0.74 2.98 15.46
C LYS A 45 -0.97 1.55 15.96
N MET A 46 -0.30 0.57 15.38
CA MET A 46 -0.45 -0.84 15.76
C MET A 46 0.53 -1.20 16.88
N ASN A 47 0.14 -2.14 17.74
CA ASN A 47 1.01 -2.71 18.74
C ASN A 47 1.97 -3.72 18.07
N LEU A 48 3.13 -3.24 17.64
CA LEU A 48 4.14 -4.07 16.99
C LEU A 48 5.10 -4.66 18.02
N MET A 49 5.50 -5.92 17.82
CA MET A 49 6.64 -6.48 18.52
C MET A 49 7.94 -5.77 18.10
N ARG A 50 8.90 -5.63 19.02
CA ARG A 50 10.22 -5.05 18.69
C ARG A 50 10.93 -5.95 17.69
N GLY A 51 11.54 -5.34 16.67
CA GLY A 51 12.40 -6.03 15.70
C GLY A 51 11.71 -6.52 14.43
N ILE A 52 10.47 -6.08 14.16
CA ILE A 52 9.80 -6.38 12.87
C ILE A 52 10.57 -5.73 11.72
N ASP A 53 10.88 -6.54 10.72
CA ASP A 53 11.59 -6.13 9.52
C ASP A 53 10.59 -5.87 8.39
N MET A 54 10.18 -4.60 8.29
CA MET A 54 9.27 -4.14 7.24
C MET A 54 9.87 -4.20 5.84
N LYS A 55 11.21 -4.21 5.70
CA LYS A 55 11.85 -4.33 4.39
C LYS A 55 11.64 -5.73 3.83
N LYS A 56 11.87 -6.76 4.64
CA LYS A 56 11.60 -8.15 4.25
C LYS A 56 10.15 -8.40 3.87
N ILE A 57 9.21 -7.73 4.52
CA ILE A 57 7.78 -7.82 4.19
C ILE A 57 7.51 -7.14 2.84
N ALA A 58 8.03 -5.93 2.62
CA ALA A 58 7.83 -5.18 1.38
C ALA A 58 8.44 -5.84 0.13
N ASP A 59 9.54 -6.58 0.30
CA ASP A 59 10.20 -7.37 -0.75
C ASP A 59 9.26 -8.48 -1.26
N LYS A 60 8.57 -9.18 -0.34
CA LYS A 60 7.56 -10.19 -0.66
C LYS A 60 6.29 -9.61 -1.34
N MET A 61 6.12 -8.29 -1.37
CA MET A 61 4.94 -7.60 -1.90
C MET A 61 5.21 -6.96 -3.27
N THR A 62 5.95 -7.66 -4.14
CA THR A 62 6.34 -7.12 -5.45
C THR A 62 5.13 -6.83 -6.32
N GLY A 63 5.04 -5.59 -6.83
CA GLY A 63 3.94 -5.14 -7.69
C GLY A 63 2.69 -4.68 -6.94
N ALA A 64 2.65 -4.81 -5.61
CA ALA A 64 1.49 -4.43 -4.81
C ALA A 64 1.22 -2.92 -4.88
N SER A 65 -0.06 -2.58 -5.01
CA SER A 65 -0.58 -1.23 -4.88
C SER A 65 -0.48 -0.71 -3.45
N GLY A 66 -0.60 0.60 -3.27
CA GLY A 66 -0.68 1.19 -1.92
C GLY A 66 -1.90 0.69 -1.12
N ALA A 67 -2.99 0.36 -1.82
CA ALA A 67 -4.20 -0.19 -1.20
C ALA A 67 -3.97 -1.60 -0.65
N GLU A 68 -3.34 -2.49 -1.42
CA GLU A 68 -2.97 -3.83 -0.97
C GLU A 68 -1.95 -3.77 0.18
N THR A 69 -1.01 -2.83 0.11
CA THR A 69 -0.04 -2.61 1.19
C THR A 69 -0.71 -2.26 2.52
N LYS A 70 -1.73 -1.39 2.47
CA LYS A 70 -2.56 -1.09 3.64
C LYS A 70 -3.41 -2.29 4.09
N ALA A 71 -3.92 -3.09 3.15
CA ALA A 71 -4.71 -4.27 3.46
C ALA A 71 -3.89 -5.31 4.23
N VAL A 72 -2.62 -5.52 3.85
CA VAL A 72 -1.69 -6.39 4.58
C VAL A 72 -1.51 -5.96 6.03
N CYS A 73 -1.33 -4.67 6.32
CA CYS A 73 -1.29 -4.19 7.72
C CYS A 73 -2.58 -4.51 8.49
N THR A 74 -3.73 -4.36 7.84
CA THR A 74 -5.04 -4.61 8.47
C THR A 74 -5.22 -6.09 8.79
N GLU A 75 -4.84 -6.97 7.85
CA GLU A 75 -4.92 -8.42 8.01
C GLU A 75 -3.92 -8.94 9.05
N ALA A 76 -2.71 -8.40 9.11
CA ALA A 76 -1.72 -8.74 10.15
C ALA A 76 -2.28 -8.45 11.56
N GLY A 77 -2.96 -7.31 11.74
CA GLY A 77 -3.65 -6.99 12.99
C GLY A 77 -4.80 -7.96 13.29
N MET A 78 -5.52 -8.41 12.25
CA MET A 78 -6.62 -9.38 12.39
C MET A 78 -6.12 -10.76 12.82
N PHE A 79 -4.96 -11.22 12.32
CA PHE A 79 -4.35 -12.47 12.75
C PHE A 79 -3.99 -12.42 14.24
N ALA A 80 -3.31 -11.36 14.69
CA ALA A 80 -3.00 -11.17 16.11
C ALA A 80 -4.27 -11.16 16.99
N LEU A 81 -5.34 -10.49 16.53
CA LEU A 81 -6.60 -10.42 17.26
C LEU A 81 -7.30 -11.78 17.39
N ARG A 82 -7.29 -12.60 16.32
CA ARG A 82 -7.87 -13.96 16.35
C ARG A 82 -7.19 -14.86 17.36
N GLU A 83 -5.88 -14.72 17.51
CA GLU A 83 -5.08 -15.46 18.50
C GLU A 83 -5.11 -14.82 19.90
N ARG A 84 -5.94 -13.78 20.11
CA ARG A 84 -6.04 -13.04 21.37
C ARG A 84 -4.70 -12.44 21.83
N ARG A 85 -3.81 -12.14 20.88
CA ARG A 85 -2.53 -11.48 21.14
C ARG A 85 -2.71 -9.96 21.08
N VAL A 86 -1.98 -9.26 21.95
CA VAL A 86 -1.97 -7.78 21.99
C VAL A 86 -0.96 -7.20 20.99
N HIS A 87 0.06 -7.98 20.62
CA HIS A 87 1.15 -7.56 19.75
C HIS A 87 1.13 -8.36 18.44
N VAL A 88 1.34 -7.64 17.34
CA VAL A 88 1.54 -8.19 16.00
C VAL A 88 3.00 -8.61 15.86
N THR A 89 3.24 -9.78 15.27
CA THR A 89 4.58 -10.34 15.03
C THR A 89 4.95 -10.27 13.55
N GLN A 90 6.20 -10.63 13.23
CA GLN A 90 6.65 -10.75 11.84
C GLN A 90 5.81 -11.80 11.08
N GLU A 91 5.51 -12.93 11.72
CA GLU A 91 4.74 -14.02 11.11
C GLU A 91 3.33 -13.60 10.72
N ASP A 92 2.67 -12.74 11.52
CA ASP A 92 1.35 -12.19 11.18
C ASP A 92 1.38 -11.40 9.87
N PHE A 93 2.44 -10.62 9.64
CA PHE A 93 2.63 -9.91 8.38
C PHE A 93 2.89 -10.88 7.22
N GLU A 94 3.67 -11.93 7.42
CA GLU A 94 3.92 -12.92 6.37
C GLU A 94 2.64 -13.69 6.00
N MET A 95 1.84 -14.08 6.99
CA MET A 95 0.51 -14.67 6.76
C MET A 95 -0.44 -13.69 6.07
N ALA A 96 -0.39 -12.40 6.44
CA ALA A 96 -1.20 -11.37 5.80
C ALA A 96 -0.81 -11.14 4.33
N VAL A 97 0.49 -11.15 4.02
CA VAL A 97 0.97 -11.08 2.63
C VAL A 97 0.42 -12.25 1.82
N ALA A 98 0.56 -13.48 2.30
CA ALA A 98 0.09 -14.69 1.59
C ALA A 98 -1.44 -14.78 1.46
N LYS A 99 -2.19 -14.01 2.26
CA LYS A 99 -3.66 -13.96 2.19
C LYS A 99 -4.15 -12.88 1.21
N VAL A 100 -3.46 -11.75 1.14
CA VAL A 100 -3.88 -10.57 0.36
C VAL A 100 -3.37 -10.62 -1.08
N LEU A 101 -2.16 -11.16 -1.28
CA LEU A 101 -1.51 -11.33 -2.58
C LEU A 101 -1.54 -12.81 -2.99
#